data_AF-A0A0G1BZD3-F1
#
_entry.id   AF-A0A0G1BZD3-F1
#
_cell.length_a   1.000
_cell.length_b   1.000
_cell.length_c   1.000
_cell.angle_alpha   90.00
_cell.angle_beta   90.00
_cell.angle_gamma   90.00
#
_symmetry.space_group_name_H-M   'P 1'
#
loop_
_entity.id
_entity.type
_entity.pdbx_description
1 polymer ?
#
loop_
_entity_poly.entity_id
_entity_poly.type
_entity_poly.pdbx_seq_one_letter_code
_entity_poly.pdbx_strand_id
1 'polypeptide(L)'
;MTKQQIKQHQQTISRKCRLCLAASLGLVISLSLVKIIVSNQTATLGRDLEAIKQETDLTKQQNLQLKSQLTVKTGGLTELNQQALSQGFTDKPTIKYLNSSTTVAQKLP
;
A
#
# COMPACT_ATOMS: atom_id res chain seq x y z
N MET A 1 -49.44 59.59 2.74
CA MET A 1 -48.44 59.24 3.78
C MET A 1 -47.83 60.50 4.34
N THR A 2 -47.77 60.65 5.67
CA THR A 2 -47.10 61.76 6.35
C THR A 2 -45.58 61.64 6.23
N LYS A 3 -44.85 62.77 6.16
CA LYS A 3 -43.38 62.81 5.99
C LYS A 3 -42.61 61.98 7.04
N GLN A 4 -43.17 61.82 8.25
CA GLN A 4 -42.62 60.96 9.31
C GLN A 4 -42.66 59.47 8.97
N GLN A 5 -43.74 58.98 8.35
CA GLN A 5 -43.86 57.56 7.98
C GLN A 5 -42.84 57.17 6.89
N ILE A 6 -42.59 58.06 5.93
CA ILE A 6 -41.59 57.85 4.88
C ILE A 6 -40.18 57.75 5.48
N LYS A 7 -39.85 58.62 6.43
CA LYS A 7 -38.54 58.61 7.10
C LYS A 7 -38.30 57.33 7.92
N GLN A 8 -39.32 56.86 8.64
CA GLN A 8 -39.26 55.59 9.38
C GLN A 8 -39.13 54.38 8.45
N HIS A 9 -39.84 54.37 7.32
CA HIS A 9 -39.70 53.32 6.32
C HIS A 9 -38.30 53.28 5.70
N GLN A 10 -37.74 54.44 5.32
CA GLN A 10 -36.37 54.52 4.79
C GLN A 10 -35.31 54.05 5.80
N GLN A 11 -35.46 54.40 7.09
CA GLN A 11 -34.57 53.90 8.14
C GLN A 11 -34.66 52.37 8.30
N THR A 12 -35.86 51.82 8.21
CA THR A 12 -36.09 50.36 8.30
C THR A 12 -35.47 49.62 7.13
N ILE A 13 -35.63 50.15 5.90
CA ILE A 13 -35.02 49.61 4.69
C ILE A 13 -33.49 49.66 4.79
N SER A 14 -32.92 50.79 5.23
CA SER A 14 -31.47 50.93 5.40
C SER A 14 -30.90 49.92 6.41
N ARG A 15 -31.59 49.70 7.54
CA ARG A 15 -31.19 48.68 8.54
C ARG A 15 -31.20 47.27 7.97
N LYS A 16 -32.27 46.89 7.25
CA LYS A 16 -32.36 45.58 6.59
C LYS A 16 -31.28 45.38 5.55
N CYS A 17 -31.00 46.41 4.73
CA CYS A 17 -29.95 46.38 3.73
C CYS A 17 -28.55 46.19 4.35
N ARG A 18 -28.25 46.89 5.45
CA ARG A 18 -26.98 46.70 6.20
C ARG A 18 -26.85 45.29 6.78
N LEU A 19 -27.93 44.73 7.32
CA LEU A 19 -27.93 43.34 7.82
C LEU A 19 -27.72 42.32 6.71
N CYS A 20 -28.40 42.49 5.56
CA CYS A 20 -28.19 41.63 4.39
C CYS A 20 -26.75 41.73 3.86
N LEU A 21 -26.17 42.94 3.82
CA LEU A 21 -24.78 43.14 3.45
C LEU A 21 -23.81 42.47 4.43
N ALA A 22 -24.03 42.61 5.74
CA ALA A 22 -23.19 41.96 6.74
C ALA A 22 -23.28 40.43 6.65
N ALA A 23 -24.50 39.90 6.44
CA ALA A 23 -24.72 38.47 6.27
C ALA A 23 -24.05 37.92 5.00
N SER A 24 -24.18 38.62 3.87
CA SER A 24 -23.53 38.21 2.62
C SER A 24 -22.01 38.29 2.72
N LEU A 25 -21.48 39.33 3.37
CA LEU A 25 -20.03 39.45 3.60
C LEU A 25 -19.52 38.31 4.49
N GLY A 26 -20.23 38.02 5.58
CA GLY A 26 -19.90 36.90 6.47
C GLY A 26 -19.91 35.55 5.75
N LEU A 27 -20.87 35.35 4.85
CA LEU A 27 -20.99 34.14 4.04
C LEU A 27 -19.84 34.03 3.02
N VAL A 28 -19.45 35.13 2.38
CA VAL A 28 -18.31 35.15 1.46
C VAL A 28 -17.00 34.84 2.20
N ILE A 29 -16.81 35.40 3.40
CA ILE A 29 -15.61 35.14 4.22
C ILE A 29 -15.57 33.67 4.65
N SER A 30 -16.67 33.12 5.15
CA SER A 30 -16.71 31.72 5.59
C SER A 30 -16.48 30.75 4.43
N LEU A 31 -17.11 30.97 3.28
CA LEU A 31 -16.86 30.16 2.08
C LEU A 31 -15.41 30.26 1.60
N SER A 32 -14.81 31.44 1.67
CA SER A 32 -13.41 31.65 1.28
C SER A 32 -12.44 30.89 2.19
N LEU A 33 -12.69 30.92 3.51
CA LEU A 33 -11.89 30.17 4.49
C LEU A 33 -12.03 28.66 4.29
N VAL A 34 -13.26 28.16 4.09
CA VAL A 34 -13.50 26.74 3.81
C VAL A 34 -12.76 26.30 2.56
N LYS A 35 -12.79 27.11 1.49
CA LYS A 35 -12.07 26.79 0.25
C LYS A 35 -10.56 26.65 0.47
N ILE A 36 -9.97 27.52 1.29
CA ILE A 36 -8.53 27.44 1.63
C ILE A 36 -8.22 26.17 2.42
N ILE A 37 -9.05 25.85 3.43
CA ILE A 37 -8.86 24.64 4.25
C ILE A 37 -8.94 23.38 3.40
N VAL A 38 -9.98 23.27 2.57
CA VAL A 38 -10.16 22.12 1.66
C VAL A 38 -9.00 22.03 0.68
N SER A 39 -8.56 23.14 0.09
CA SER A 39 -7.43 23.15 -0.84
C SER A 39 -6.13 22.65 -0.16
N ASN A 40 -5.87 23.07 1.08
CA ASN A 40 -4.71 22.60 1.83
C ASN A 40 -4.81 21.12 2.18
N GLN A 41 -5.99 20.66 2.61
CA GLN A 41 -6.23 19.23 2.88
C GLN A 41 -6.05 18.38 1.62
N THR A 42 -6.59 18.80 0.48
CA THR A 42 -6.41 18.07 -0.79
C THR A 42 -4.94 18.03 -1.22
N ALA A 43 -4.19 19.12 -1.02
CA ALA A 43 -2.76 19.14 -1.30
C ALA A 43 -1.96 18.18 -0.39
N THR A 44 -2.29 18.11 0.90
CA THR A 44 -1.69 17.16 1.84
C THR A 44 -2.06 15.72 1.47
N LEU A 45 -3.34 15.43 1.25
CA LEU A 45 -3.81 14.10 0.84
C LEU A 45 -3.17 13.65 -0.48
N GLY A 46 -2.98 14.57 -1.43
CA GLY A 46 -2.30 14.27 -2.69
C GLY A 46 -0.82 13.90 -2.48
N ARG A 47 -0.12 14.59 -1.57
CA ARG A 47 1.26 14.25 -1.20
C ARG A 47 1.36 12.90 -0.51
N ASP A 48 0.46 12.64 0.43
CA ASP A 48 0.43 11.36 1.16
C ASP A 48 0.12 10.20 0.22
N LEU A 49 -0.80 10.40 -0.73
CA LEU A 49 -1.12 9.40 -1.76
C LEU A 49 0.09 9.08 -2.64
N GLU A 50 0.85 10.11 -3.05
CA GLU A 50 2.07 9.93 -3.84
C GLU A 50 3.14 9.16 -3.06
N ALA A 51 3.31 9.46 -1.77
CA ALA A 51 4.24 8.75 -0.90
C ALA A 51 3.84 7.26 -0.74
N ILE A 52 2.57 6.99 -0.47
CA ILE A 52 2.04 5.61 -0.37
C ILE A 52 2.24 4.84 -1.67
N LYS A 53 2.03 5.52 -2.82
CA LYS A 53 2.25 4.91 -4.13
C LYS A 53 3.72 4.54 -4.34
N GLN A 54 4.65 5.42 -3.98
CA GLN A 54 6.08 5.15 -4.06
C GLN A 54 6.50 3.97 -3.17
N GLU A 55 6.01 3.91 -1.92
CA GLU A 55 6.27 2.77 -1.02
C GLU A 55 5.70 1.45 -1.57
N THR A 56 4.51 1.50 -2.18
CA THR A 56 3.87 0.34 -2.80
C THR A 56 4.69 -0.17 -3.99
N ASP A 57 5.17 0.72 -4.85
CA ASP A 57 5.99 0.36 -6.01
C ASP A 57 7.34 -0.24 -5.57
N LEU A 58 7.96 0.34 -4.54
CA LEU A 58 9.20 -0.18 -3.96
C LEU A 58 8.99 -1.59 -3.37
N THR A 59 7.92 -1.79 -2.61
CA THR A 59 7.56 -3.11 -2.05
C THR A 59 7.29 -4.14 -3.14
N LYS A 60 6.63 -3.73 -4.22
CA LYS A 60 6.37 -4.60 -5.38
C LYS A 60 7.68 -5.01 -6.05
N GLN A 61 8.62 -4.07 -6.21
CA GLN A 61 9.93 -4.36 -6.79
C GLN A 61 10.74 -5.32 -5.91
N GLN A 62 10.74 -5.12 -4.59
CA GLN A 62 11.38 -6.05 -3.64
C GLN A 62 10.75 -7.45 -3.70
N ASN A 63 9.43 -7.54 -3.80
CA ASN A 63 8.73 -8.82 -3.97
C ASN A 63 9.13 -9.53 -5.27
N LEU A 64 9.24 -8.80 -6.38
CA LEU A 64 9.69 -9.38 -7.64
C LEU A 64 11.13 -9.90 -7.56
N GLN A 65 12.02 -9.16 -6.89
CA GLN A 65 13.39 -9.62 -6.66
C GLN A 65 13.44 -10.88 -5.80
N LEU A 66 12.70 -10.91 -4.68
CA LEU A 66 12.62 -12.08 -3.81
C LEU A 66 12.05 -13.29 -4.56
N LYS A 67 11.01 -13.09 -5.38
CA LYS A 67 10.44 -14.15 -6.21
C LYS A 67 11.47 -14.69 -7.21
N SER A 68 12.24 -13.81 -7.86
CA SER A 68 13.32 -14.22 -8.77
C SER A 68 14.39 -15.02 -8.04
N GLN A 69 14.86 -14.55 -6.87
CA GLN A 69 15.83 -15.28 -6.06
C GLN A 69 15.30 -16.66 -5.62
N LEU A 70 14.02 -16.75 -5.27
CA LEU A 70 13.39 -18.00 -4.89
C LEU A 70 13.32 -18.96 -6.08
N THR A 71 12.96 -18.49 -7.28
CA THR A 71 12.99 -19.31 -8.50
C THR A 71 14.39 -19.84 -8.79
N VAL A 72 15.43 -19.02 -8.66
CA VAL A 72 16.83 -19.45 -8.86
C VAL A 72 17.22 -20.54 -7.85
N LYS A 73 16.89 -20.35 -6.57
CA LYS A 73 17.16 -21.35 -5.52
C LYS A 73 16.41 -22.65 -5.76
N THR A 74 15.12 -22.59 -6.11
CA THR A 74 14.29 -23.77 -6.40
C THR A 74 14.79 -24.53 -7.63
N GLY A 75 15.24 -23.82 -8.68
CA GLY A 75 15.88 -24.42 -9.84
C GLY A 75 17.16 -25.16 -9.45
N GLY A 76 18.05 -24.52 -8.69
CA GLY A 76 19.26 -25.15 -8.17
C GLY A 76 18.99 -26.36 -7.27
N LEU A 77 17.96 -26.31 -6.42
CA LEU A 77 17.51 -27.46 -5.62
C LEU A 77 17.03 -28.64 -6.48
N THR A 78 16.37 -28.35 -7.61
CA THR A 78 15.88 -29.37 -8.54
C THR A 78 17.04 -30.03 -9.29
N GLU A 79 18.02 -29.24 -9.73
CA GLU A 79 19.26 -29.74 -10.34
C GLU A 79 20.07 -30.59 -9.35
N LEU A 80 20.20 -30.14 -8.10
CA LEU A 80 20.88 -30.90 -7.05
C LEU A 80 20.19 -32.24 -6.79
N ASN A 81 18.85 -32.25 -6.76
CA ASN A 81 18.08 -33.47 -6.59
C ASN A 81 18.28 -34.44 -7.77
N GLN A 82 18.30 -33.93 -9.01
CA GLN A 82 18.60 -34.75 -10.19
C GLN A 82 20.03 -35.33 -10.15
N GLN A 83 21.01 -34.56 -9.68
CA GLN A 83 22.38 -35.05 -9.51
C GLN A 83 22.49 -36.09 -8.39
N ALA A 84 21.76 -35.91 -7.28
CA ALA A 84 21.73 -36.89 -6.20
C ALA A 84 21.12 -38.22 -6.69
N LEU A 85 20.00 -38.16 -7.43
CA LEU A 85 19.38 -39.33 -8.04
C LEU A 85 20.31 -40.03 -9.06
N SER A 86 21.04 -39.26 -9.88
CA SER A 86 21.97 -39.83 -10.87
C SER A 86 23.21 -40.48 -10.23
N GLN A 87 23.63 -40.00 -9.06
CA GLN A 87 24.69 -40.62 -8.24
C GLN A 87 24.19 -41.83 -7.43
N GLY A 88 22.90 -42.20 -7.56
CA GLY A 88 22.32 -43.36 -6.91
C GLY A 88 21.85 -43.12 -5.48
N PHE A 89 21.79 -41.87 -5.02
CA PHE A 89 21.09 -41.53 -3.78
C PHE A 89 19.58 -41.72 -4.00
N THR A 90 18.93 -42.42 -3.07
CA THR A 90 17.50 -42.71 -3.11
C THR A 90 16.86 -42.19 -1.82
N ASP A 91 15.68 -41.58 -1.93
CA ASP A 91 14.89 -41.09 -0.79
C ASP A 91 14.56 -42.18 0.24
N LYS A 92 14.69 -43.46 -0.14
CA LYS A 92 14.52 -44.61 0.73
C LYS A 92 15.71 -45.55 0.54
N PRO A 93 16.82 -45.34 1.26
CA PRO A 93 17.94 -46.27 1.20
C PRO A 93 17.45 -47.64 1.68
N THR A 94 17.40 -48.61 0.77
CA THR A 94 17.13 -49.99 1.13
C THR A 94 18.40 -50.51 1.79
N ILE A 95 18.42 -50.53 3.12
CA ILE A 95 19.52 -51.14 3.89
C ILE A 95 19.48 -52.64 3.56
N LYS A 96 20.31 -53.07 2.60
CA LYS A 96 20.57 -54.49 2.38
C LYS A 96 21.39 -54.98 3.57
N TYR A 97 20.70 -55.52 4.57
CA TYR A 97 21.34 -56.37 5.56
C TYR A 97 21.83 -57.61 4.81
N LEU A 98 23.14 -57.64 4.52
CA LEU A 98 23.80 -58.86 4.09
C LEU A 98 23.66 -59.86 5.24
N ASN A 99 22.94 -60.94 4.99
CA ASN A 99 22.85 -62.04 5.94
C ASN A 99 24.28 -62.54 6.22
N SER A 100 24.63 -62.63 7.51
CA SER A 100 25.90 -63.17 8.02
C SER A 100 26.24 -64.57 7.51
N SER A 101 25.30 -65.26 6.85
CA SER A 101 25.48 -66.59 6.27
C SER A 101 26.04 -66.60 4.85
N THR A 102 26.27 -65.44 4.21
CA THR A 102 26.82 -65.40 2.84
C THR A 102 28.33 -65.31 2.90
N THR A 103 29.01 -66.46 2.76
CA THR A 103 30.47 -66.57 2.71
C THR A 103 31.02 -65.78 1.53
N VAL A 104 31.48 -64.56 1.78
CA VAL A 104 32.33 -63.83 0.84
C VAL A 104 33.72 -64.48 0.88
N ALA A 105 34.23 -64.87 -0.29
CA ALA A 105 35.52 -65.54 -0.42
C ALA A 105 36.63 -64.63 0.12
N GLN A 106 37.06 -64.87 1.36
CA GLN A 106 38.22 -64.23 1.95
C GLN A 106 39.46 -64.99 1.47
N LYS A 107 40.14 -64.42 0.47
CA LYS A 107 41.46 -64.89 0.04
C LYS A 107 42.44 -64.61 1.19
N LEU A 108 42.72 -65.64 2.00
CA LEU A 108 43.80 -65.59 2.99
C LEU A 108 45.16 -65.58 2.26
N PRO A 109 46.15 -64.80 2.74
CA PRO A 109 47.54 -64.89 2.29
C PRO A 109 48.19 -66.21 2.70
#